data_AF-A0A9X9A741-F1
#
_entry.id   AF-A0A9X9A741-F1
#
_cell.length_a   1.000
_cell.length_b   1.000
_cell.length_c   1.000
_cell.angle_alpha   90.00
_cell.angle_beta   90.00
_cell.angle_gamma   90.00
#
_symmetry.space_group_name_H-M   'P 1'
#
loop_
_entity.id
_entity.type
_entity.pdbx_description
1 polymer ?
#
loop_
_entity_poly.entity_id
_entity_poly.type
_entity_poly.pdbx_seq_one_letter_code
_entity_poly.pdbx_strand_id
1 'polypeptide(L)'
;MKKIIVIAILFITIASAVFGFKVFQGKDFKKEKSFEINNIKEIEVDNENWDIELKSTDANKIVISVQGEQVDKEIDPVKIENDENKIVIKQKQKA
;
A
#
# COMPACT_ATOMS: atom_id res chain seq x y z
N MET A 1 -33.53 -13.88 15.91
CA MET A 1 -32.28 -13.48 16.59
C MET A 1 -31.09 -14.05 15.84
N LYS A 2 -30.00 -13.27 15.81
CA LYS A 2 -28.91 -13.24 14.83
C LYS A 2 -28.06 -14.52 14.83
N LYS A 3 -27.62 -14.98 13.64
CA LYS A 3 -26.37 -15.73 13.49
C LYS A 3 -25.43 -14.85 12.67
N ILE A 4 -24.37 -14.40 13.34
CA ILE A 4 -23.39 -13.42 12.87
C ILE A 4 -22.51 -14.12 11.83
N ILE A 5 -22.46 -13.56 10.62
CA ILE A 5 -21.54 -13.99 9.56
C ILE A 5 -20.17 -13.44 9.92
N VAL A 6 -19.31 -14.29 10.47
CA VAL A 6 -17.89 -13.99 10.70
C VAL A 6 -17.10 -14.46 9.49
N ILE A 7 -16.99 -13.60 8.47
CA ILE A 7 -16.11 -13.80 7.31
C ILE A 7 -15.18 -12.59 7.21
N ALA A 8 -14.36 -12.37 8.24
CA ALA A 8 -13.42 -11.25 8.27
C ALA A 8 -11.97 -11.63 8.61
N ILE A 9 -11.66 -12.93 8.81
CA ILE A 9 -10.34 -13.33 9.33
C ILE A 9 -9.41 -13.91 8.24
N LEU A 10 -9.93 -14.28 7.06
CA LEU A 10 -9.08 -14.96 6.06
C LEU A 10 -8.16 -14.03 5.24
N PHE A 11 -8.42 -12.71 5.23
CA PHE A 11 -7.57 -11.76 4.48
C PHE A 11 -6.38 -11.21 5.28
N ILE A 12 -6.29 -11.49 6.58
CA ILE A 12 -5.19 -10.97 7.44
C ILE A 12 -3.92 -11.86 7.34
N THR A 13 -4.05 -13.10 6.89
CA THR A 13 -2.94 -14.08 6.93
C THR A 13 -1.91 -13.91 5.81
N ILE A 14 -2.27 -13.31 4.68
CA ILE A 14 -1.31 -13.13 3.56
C ILE A 14 -0.37 -11.95 3.84
N ALA A 15 -0.83 -10.93 4.59
CA ALA A 15 0.04 -9.85 5.01
C ALA A 15 1.09 -10.35 6.02
N SER A 16 0.72 -11.14 7.03
CA SER A 16 1.64 -11.45 8.13
C SER A 16 2.74 -12.48 7.82
N ALA A 17 2.61 -13.32 6.78
CA ALA A 17 3.60 -14.36 6.49
C ALA A 17 4.79 -13.89 5.63
N VAL A 18 4.62 -12.84 4.82
CA VAL A 18 5.71 -12.23 4.01
C VAL A 18 6.26 -10.95 4.66
N PHE A 19 5.64 -10.50 5.77
CA PHE A 19 6.14 -9.43 6.63
C PHE A 19 7.39 -9.91 7.42
N GLY A 20 8.47 -10.17 6.70
CA GLY A 20 9.78 -10.44 7.25
C GLY A 20 10.16 -9.34 8.23
N PHE A 21 10.54 -9.75 9.44
CA PHE A 21 11.12 -8.94 10.49
C PHE A 21 12.43 -8.27 9.99
N LYS A 22 12.34 -7.20 9.19
CA LYS A 22 13.41 -6.21 9.09
C LYS A 22 13.06 -5.10 10.08
N VAL A 23 13.81 -5.07 11.18
CA VAL A 23 13.80 -3.94 12.11
C VAL A 23 14.50 -2.80 11.37
N PHE A 24 13.69 -1.92 10.80
CA PHE A 24 14.14 -0.66 10.27
C PHE A 24 14.55 0.24 11.46
N GLN A 25 15.68 0.94 11.36
CA GLN A 25 16.22 1.77 12.45
C GLN A 25 15.45 3.11 12.59
N GLY A 26 14.73 3.52 11.54
CA GLY A 26 13.77 4.62 11.55
C GLY A 26 12.41 4.23 12.15
N LYS A 27 11.54 5.22 12.38
CA LYS A 27 10.15 4.93 12.81
C LYS A 27 9.46 4.22 11.65
N ASP A 28 8.98 3.00 11.89
CA ASP A 28 8.29 2.20 10.88
C ASP A 28 7.12 2.99 10.25
N PHE A 29 7.18 3.15 8.92
CA PHE A 29 6.10 3.68 8.10
C PHE A 29 5.41 2.54 7.37
N LYS A 30 4.08 2.53 7.42
CA LYS A 30 3.22 1.59 6.69
C LYS A 30 2.00 2.33 6.17
N LYS A 31 1.68 2.14 4.89
CA LYS A 31 0.50 2.71 4.26
C LYS A 31 -0.07 1.72 3.26
N GLU A 32 -1.39 1.61 3.24
CA GLU A 32 -2.11 0.78 2.28
C GLU A 32 -3.26 1.57 1.67
N LYS A 33 -3.46 1.42 0.37
CA LYS A 33 -4.63 1.98 -0.32
C LYS A 33 -5.10 1.02 -1.40
N SER A 34 -6.41 0.89 -1.52
CA SER A 34 -7.05 0.03 -2.53
C SER A 34 -7.86 0.87 -3.50
N PHE A 35 -7.89 0.43 -4.76
CA PHE A 35 -8.63 1.06 -5.84
C PHE A 35 -9.40 0.02 -6.64
N GLU A 36 -10.65 0.32 -6.98
CA GLU A 36 -11.43 -0.46 -7.96
C GLU A 36 -10.79 -0.32 -9.34
N ILE A 37 -10.60 -1.43 -10.05
CA ILE A 37 -9.85 -1.41 -11.32
C ILE A 37 -10.67 -0.89 -12.51
N ASN A 38 -12.00 -0.78 -12.37
CA ASN A 38 -12.94 -0.56 -13.47
C ASN A 38 -12.57 0.60 -14.41
N ASN A 39 -11.97 1.67 -13.87
CA ASN A 39 -11.60 2.86 -14.63
C ASN A 39 -10.09 3.13 -14.65
N ILE A 40 -9.27 2.26 -14.04
CA ILE A 40 -7.83 2.46 -13.97
C ILE A 40 -7.18 1.92 -15.26
N LYS A 41 -6.42 2.78 -15.92
CA LYS A 41 -5.66 2.47 -17.15
C LYS A 41 -4.16 2.53 -16.94
N GLU A 42 -3.71 3.26 -15.92
CA GLU A 42 -2.30 3.56 -15.70
C GLU A 42 -1.96 3.61 -14.21
N ILE A 43 -0.74 3.19 -13.89
CA ILE A 43 -0.12 3.39 -12.59
C ILE A 43 1.21 4.10 -12.85
N GLU A 44 1.35 5.31 -12.31
CA GLU A 44 2.58 6.09 -12.35
C GLU A 44 3.25 6.02 -10.97
N VAL A 45 4.51 5.60 -10.96
CA VAL A 45 5.31 5.48 -9.74
C VAL A 45 6.53 6.37 -9.87
N ASP A 46 6.51 7.48 -9.14
CA ASP A 46 7.65 8.37 -8.97
C ASP A 46 8.49 7.85 -7.80
N ASN A 47 9.51 7.08 -8.16
CA ASN A 47 10.34 6.32 -7.24
C ASN A 47 11.77 6.85 -7.25
N GLU A 48 12.28 7.24 -6.08
CA GLU A 48 13.66 7.67 -5.94
C GLU A 48 14.55 6.60 -5.32
N ASN A 49 14.05 5.87 -4.32
CA ASN A 49 14.86 4.91 -3.57
C ASN A 49 14.05 3.75 -2.96
N TRP A 50 13.02 3.27 -3.65
CA TRP A 50 12.20 2.13 -3.24
C TRP A 50 12.47 0.90 -4.11
N ASP A 51 12.40 -0.26 -3.48
CA ASP A 51 12.17 -1.51 -4.20
C ASP A 51 10.69 -1.60 -4.60
N ILE A 52 10.42 -1.88 -5.87
CA ILE A 52 9.06 -2.07 -6.37
C ILE A 52 8.82 -3.57 -6.60
N GLU A 53 7.76 -4.10 -5.99
CA GLU A 53 7.28 -5.46 -6.22
C GLU A 53 5.89 -5.42 -6.85
N LEU A 54 5.71 -6.15 -7.95
CA LEU A 54 4.43 -6.31 -8.63
C LEU A 54 3.92 -7.74 -8.44
N LYS A 55 2.71 -7.87 -7.91
CA LYS A 55 2.03 -9.15 -7.70
C LYS A 55 0.73 -9.18 -8.48
N SER A 56 0.49 -10.28 -9.19
CA SER A 56 -0.81 -10.56 -9.77
C SER A 56 -1.82 -10.92 -8.67
N THR A 57 -3.10 -10.63 -8.93
CA THR A 57 -4.21 -10.97 -8.06
C THR A 57 -5.44 -11.28 -8.91
N ASP A 58 -6.27 -12.21 -8.47
CA ASP A 58 -7.57 -12.50 -9.10
C ASP A 58 -8.68 -11.54 -8.62
N ALA A 59 -8.36 -10.67 -7.66
CA ALA A 59 -9.30 -9.68 -7.16
C ALA A 59 -9.45 -8.52 -8.15
N ASN A 60 -10.68 -7.99 -8.30
CA ASN A 60 -10.99 -6.84 -9.16
C ASN A 60 -10.55 -5.49 -8.54
N LYS A 61 -9.40 -5.46 -7.88
CA LYS A 61 -8.86 -4.29 -7.19
C LYS A 61 -7.34 -4.25 -7.26
N ILE A 62 -6.80 -3.06 -7.32
CA ILE A 62 -5.37 -2.80 -7.14
C ILE A 62 -5.14 -2.44 -5.67
N VAL A 63 -4.19 -3.12 -5.03
CA VAL A 63 -3.76 -2.81 -3.67
C VAL A 63 -2.33 -2.30 -3.73
N ILE A 64 -2.10 -1.11 -3.18
CA ILE A 64 -0.77 -0.52 -3.05
C ILE A 64 -0.42 -0.53 -1.58
N SER A 65 0.66 -1.23 -1.25
CA SER A 65 1.22 -1.31 0.09
C SER A 65 2.61 -0.69 0.07
N VAL A 66 2.86 0.21 1.01
CA VAL A 66 4.13 0.93 1.14
C VAL A 66 4.66 0.70 2.55
N GLN A 67 5.94 0.35 2.63
CA GLN A 67 6.65 0.16 3.88
C GLN A 67 8.02 0.83 3.80
N GLY A 68 8.48 1.40 4.92
CA GLY A 68 9.83 1.91 5.03
C GLY A 68 10.07 2.64 6.33
N GLU A 69 11.08 3.51 6.33
CA GLU A 69 11.39 4.39 7.44
C GLU A 69 10.81 5.78 7.20
N GLN A 70 10.25 6.38 8.26
CA GLN A 70 9.82 7.77 8.25
C GLN A 70 10.59 8.54 9.32
N VAL A 71 11.22 9.64 8.90
CA VAL A 71 12.00 10.51 9.78
C VAL A 71 11.09 11.30 10.72
N ASP A 72 10.03 11.89 10.17
CA ASP A 72 9.03 12.69 10.88
C ASP A 72 7.63 12.09 10.73
N LYS A 73 6.98 11.75 11.85
CA LYS A 73 5.65 11.11 11.86
C LYS A 73 4.54 12.01 11.34
N GLU A 74 4.73 13.33 11.39
CA GLU A 74 3.72 14.28 10.92
C GLU A 74 3.73 14.44 9.39
N ILE A 75 4.83 14.03 8.74
CA ILE A 75 5.02 14.16 7.30
C ILE A 75 4.89 12.79 6.63
N ASP A 76 3.75 12.52 6.02
CA ASP A 76 3.57 11.31 5.20
C ASP A 76 4.59 11.29 4.04
N PRO A 77 5.55 10.34 4.03
CA PRO A 77 6.60 10.29 3.03
C PRO A 77 6.08 9.84 1.66
N VAL A 78 4.86 9.30 1.57
CA VAL A 78 4.33 8.76 0.30
C VAL A 78 2.92 9.25 0.02
N LYS A 79 2.77 9.97 -1.10
CA LYS A 79 1.44 10.35 -1.61
C LYS A 79 0.91 9.23 -2.51
N ILE A 80 -0.34 8.81 -2.28
CA ILE A 80 -1.04 7.84 -3.11
C ILE A 80 -2.39 8.42 -3.49
N GLU A 81 -2.57 8.74 -4.76
CA GLU A 81 -3.74 9.44 -5.28
C GLU A 81 -4.31 8.74 -6.51
N ASN A 82 -5.60 8.93 -6.71
CA ASN A 82 -6.25 8.59 -7.96
C ASN A 82 -6.49 9.90 -8.72
N ASP A 83 -5.96 9.96 -9.92
CA ASP A 83 -6.10 11.06 -10.87
C ASP A 83 -6.88 10.52 -12.06
N GLU A 84 -8.20 10.67 -12.01
CA GLU A 84 -9.15 10.08 -12.96
C GLU A 84 -8.93 8.57 -13.19
N ASN A 85 -8.33 8.21 -14.31
CA ASN A 85 -8.05 6.83 -14.74
C ASN A 85 -6.63 6.36 -14.38
N LYS A 86 -5.88 7.16 -13.62
CA LYS A 86 -4.49 6.89 -13.25
C LYS A 86 -4.36 6.81 -11.74
N ILE A 87 -3.50 5.91 -11.27
CA ILE A 87 -3.03 5.92 -9.88
C ILE A 87 -1.64 6.53 -9.88
N VAL A 88 -1.42 7.50 -9.01
CA VAL A 88 -0.16 8.22 -8.88
C VAL A 88 0.42 7.96 -7.50
N ILE A 89 1.62 7.38 -7.46
CA ILE A 89 2.38 7.09 -6.25
C ILE A 89 3.63 7.96 -6.28
N LYS A 90 3.79 8.87 -5.31
CA LYS A 90 4.95 9.77 -5.26
C LYS A 90 5.67 9.70 -3.93
N GLN A 91 6.98 9.51 -4.01
CA GLN A 91 7.86 9.75 -2.88
C GLN A 91 7.93 11.26 -2.62
N LYS A 92 7.69 11.68 -1.39
CA LYS A 92 8.03 13.05 -0.99
C LYS A 92 9.51 13.11 -0.67
N GLN A 93 10.23 13.94 -1.42
CA GLN A 93 11.57 14.35 -1.01
C GLN A 93 11.50 15.11 0.30
N LYS A 94 12.49 14.88 1.14
CA LYS A 94 12.79 15.76 2.26
C LYS A 94 13.23 17.10 1.64
N ALA A 95 12.49 18.17 1.92
CA ALA A 95 12.92 19.53 1.58
C ALA A 95 14.19 19.90 2.36
#